data_AF-A0A9P0VZK0-F1
#
_entry.id   AF-A0A9P0VZK0-F1
#
_cell.length_a   1.000
_cell.length_b   1.000
_cell.length_c   1.000
_cell.angle_alpha   90.00
_cell.angle_beta   90.00
_cell.angle_gamma   90.00
#
_symmetry.space_group_name_H-M   'P 1'
#
loop_
_entity.id
_entity.type
_entity.pdbx_description
1 polymer ?
#
loop_
_entity_poly.entity_id
_entity_poly.type
_entity_poly.pdbx_seq_one_letter_code
_entity_poly.pdbx_strand_id
1 'polypeptide(L)'
;MDEADTQSPISFQSDKLQNIELLRELLNLLHDLQSGKNSVKDFDNHAGSIRLKLSTIKLQLSQIENINQSLEQRELEIKKLEENNKRKVEFLKGLKNFTRYDEIKDEVMAE
;
A
#
# COMPACT_ATOMS: atom_id res chain seq x y z
N MET A 1 12.22 -22.65 15.81
CA MET A 1 11.07 -21.81 15.44
C MET A 1 11.55 -21.03 14.24
N ASP A 2 11.09 -21.44 13.06
CA ASP A 2 11.50 -20.85 11.79
C ASP A 2 11.13 -19.36 11.79
N GLU A 3 12.14 -18.51 11.60
CA GLU A 3 11.95 -17.15 11.13
C GLU A 3 11.35 -17.27 9.73
N ALA A 4 10.03 -17.27 9.66
CA ALA A 4 9.34 -17.09 8.39
C ALA A 4 9.77 -15.71 7.87
N ASP A 5 10.62 -15.73 6.84
CA ASP A 5 10.93 -14.62 5.94
C ASP A 5 9.63 -13.94 5.51
N THR A 6 9.12 -13.04 6.35
CA THR A 6 8.06 -12.11 6.00
C THR A 6 8.77 -10.96 5.32
N GLN A 7 9.22 -11.19 4.09
CA GLN A 7 9.63 -10.11 3.20
C GLN A 7 8.50 -9.10 3.18
N SER A 8 8.78 -7.91 3.71
CA SER A 8 7.85 -6.80 3.72
C SER A 8 7.33 -6.59 2.29
N PRO A 9 6.02 -6.37 2.06
CA PRO A 9 5.47 -6.13 0.72
C PRO A 9 6.25 -5.07 -0.08
N ILE A 10 6.84 -4.12 0.65
CA ILE A 10 7.68 -3.04 0.14
C ILE A 10 9.01 -3.57 -0.44
N SER A 11 9.66 -4.56 0.18
CA SER A 11 10.93 -5.11 -0.33
C SER A 11 10.72 -5.86 -1.64
N PHE A 12 9.66 -6.68 -1.73
CA PHE A 12 9.33 -7.42 -2.95
C PHE A 12 8.97 -6.50 -4.14
N GLN A 13 8.26 -5.39 -3.89
CA GLN A 13 7.93 -4.42 -4.93
C GLN A 13 9.14 -3.56 -5.31
N SER A 14 10.03 -3.25 -4.37
CA SER A 14 11.30 -2.56 -4.62
C SER A 14 12.23 -3.38 -5.53
N ASP A 15 12.38 -4.68 -5.28
CA ASP A 15 13.24 -5.55 -6.10
C ASP A 15 12.72 -5.66 -7.55
N LYS A 16 11.39 -5.68 -7.73
CA LYS A 16 10.79 -5.65 -9.08
C LYS A 16 11.02 -4.34 -9.81
N LEU A 17 11.04 -3.21 -9.10
CA LEU A 17 11.29 -1.89 -9.68
C LEU A 17 12.77 -1.69 -10.04
N GLN A 18 13.69 -2.20 -9.23
CA GLN A 18 15.14 -2.11 -9.49
C GLN A 18 15.56 -2.81 -10.79
N ASN A 19 14.83 -3.85 -11.19
CA ASN A 19 15.12 -4.61 -12.42
C ASN A 19 14.61 -3.93 -13.71
N ILE A 20 13.90 -2.81 -13.62
CA ILE A 20 13.36 -2.13 -14.81
C ILE A 20 14.41 -1.17 -15.36
N GLU A 21 15.15 -1.61 -16.40
CA GLU A 21 16.17 -0.81 -17.10
C GLU A 21 15.57 0.28 -18.02
N LEU A 22 14.76 1.19 -17.48
CA LEU A 22 14.09 2.25 -18.26
C LEU A 22 15.08 3.24 -18.87
N LEU A 23 16.08 3.66 -18.08
CA LEU A 23 17.07 4.66 -18.48
C LEU A 23 17.94 4.18 -19.64
N ARG A 24 18.38 2.91 -19.61
CA ARG A 24 19.19 2.33 -20.67
C ARG A 24 18.41 2.24 -21.97
N GLU A 25 17.15 1.79 -21.94
CA GLU A 25 16.30 1.75 -23.12
C GLU A 25 16.03 3.14 -23.71
N LEU A 26 15.79 4.14 -22.86
CA LEU A 26 15.61 5.51 -23.32
C LEU A 26 16.87 6.06 -23.99
N LEU A 27 18.04 5.82 -23.38
CA LEU A 27 19.33 6.22 -23.95
C LEU A 27 19.61 5.53 -25.29
N ASN A 28 19.34 4.22 -25.38
CA ASN A 28 19.49 3.47 -26.62
C ASN A 28 18.54 3.99 -27.71
N LEU A 29 17.30 4.31 -27.36
CA LEU A 29 16.33 4.86 -28.30
C LEU A 29 16.76 6.24 -28.82
N LEU A 30 17.25 7.11 -27.95
CA LEU A 30 17.78 8.43 -28.32
C LEU A 30 19.04 8.31 -29.18
N HIS A 31 19.93 7.38 -28.84
CA HIS A 31 21.14 7.11 -29.61
C HIS A 31 20.80 6.59 -31.01
N ASP A 32 19.89 5.61 -31.12
CA ASP A 32 19.47 5.04 -32.41
C ASP A 32 18.72 6.06 -33.30
N LEU A 33 18.03 7.02 -32.68
CA LEU A 33 17.42 8.16 -33.38
C LEU A 33 18.50 9.14 -33.87
N GLN A 34 19.48 9.47 -33.02
CA GLN A 34 20.59 10.37 -33.35
C GLN A 34 21.50 9.78 -34.43
N SER A 35 21.74 8.47 -34.41
CA SER A 35 22.56 7.75 -35.38
C SER A 35 21.82 7.47 -36.70
N GLY A 36 20.56 7.88 -36.82
CA GLY A 36 19.72 7.66 -38.01
C GLY A 36 19.32 6.20 -38.25
N LYS A 37 19.53 5.33 -37.26
CA LYS A 37 19.17 3.90 -37.32
C LYS A 37 17.66 3.72 -37.18
N ASN A 38 17.02 4.57 -36.39
CA ASN A 38 15.57 4.69 -36.32
C ASN A 38 15.13 5.99 -37.00
N SER A 39 14.08 5.87 -37.83
CA SER A 39 13.38 7.03 -38.37
C SER A 39 12.59 7.72 -37.27
N VAL A 40 12.46 9.05 -37.36
CA VAL A 40 11.57 9.85 -36.50
C VAL A 40 10.13 9.32 -36.56
N LYS A 41 9.71 8.75 -37.69
CA LYS A 41 8.38 8.14 -37.86
C LYS A 41 8.19 6.87 -37.04
N ASP A 42 9.27 6.14 -36.79
CA ASP A 42 9.25 4.86 -36.05
C ASP A 42 9.55 5.06 -34.55
N PHE A 43 9.89 6.28 -34.13
CA PHE A 43 10.19 6.59 -32.74
C PHE A 43 9.04 6.21 -31.80
N ASP A 44 7.80 6.51 -32.18
CA ASP A 44 6.64 6.24 -31.34
C ASP A 44 6.40 4.73 -31.12
N ASN A 45 6.70 3.91 -32.14
CA ASN A 45 6.64 2.45 -32.06
C ASN A 45 7.67 1.91 -31.06
N HIS A 46 8.90 2.40 -31.13
CA HIS A 46 9.98 1.98 -30.22
C HIS A 46 9.80 2.54 -28.79
N ALA A 47 9.19 3.73 -28.66
CA ALA A 47 8.79 4.29 -27.36
C ALA A 47 7.61 3.54 -26.71
N GLY A 48 6.90 2.68 -27.45
CA GLY A 48 5.81 1.85 -26.95
C GLY A 48 6.26 0.94 -25.79
N SER A 49 7.42 0.30 -25.91
CA SER A 49 7.99 -0.55 -24.84
C SER A 49 8.25 0.26 -23.55
N ILE A 50 8.82 1.45 -23.70
CA ILE A 50 9.12 2.37 -22.58
C ILE A 50 7.81 2.80 -21.89
N ARG A 51 6.77 3.13 -22.66
CA ARG A 51 5.44 3.46 -22.12
C ARG A 51 4.81 2.30 -21.36
N LEU A 52 4.95 1.07 -21.87
CA LEU A 52 4.46 -0.12 -21.19
C LEU A 52 5.15 -0.31 -19.83
N LYS A 53 6.49 -0.22 -19.81
CA LYS A 53 7.28 -0.33 -18.56
C LYS A 53 6.95 0.77 -17.55
N LEU A 54 6.77 2.02 -18.01
CA LEU A 54 6.30 3.11 -17.16
C LEU A 54 4.92 2.84 -16.56
N SER A 55 4.02 2.26 -17.34
CA SER A 55 2.69 1.88 -16.87
C SER A 55 2.77 0.76 -15.83
N THR A 56 3.64 -0.23 -16.04
CA THR A 56 3.92 -1.29 -15.07
C THR A 56 4.52 -0.74 -13.78
N ILE A 57 5.47 0.19 -13.84
CA ILE A 57 6.04 0.88 -12.67
C ILE A 57 4.94 1.59 -11.89
N LYS A 58 4.11 2.39 -12.57
CA LYS A 58 3.00 3.10 -11.92
C LYS A 58 2.04 2.14 -11.23
N LEU A 59 1.71 1.02 -11.87
CA LEU A 59 0.86 -0.01 -11.29
C LEU A 59 1.50 -0.63 -10.04
N GLN A 60 2.78 -1.00 -10.11
CA GLN A 60 3.51 -1.57 -8.98
C GLN A 60 3.60 -0.59 -7.80
N LEU A 61 3.90 0.68 -8.08
CA LEU A 61 3.91 1.72 -7.05
C LEU A 61 2.53 1.91 -6.43
N SER A 62 1.45 1.86 -7.23
CA SER A 62 0.08 1.99 -6.71
C SER A 62 -0.34 0.87 -5.76
N GLN A 63 0.32 -0.29 -5.84
CA GLN A 63 0.08 -1.43 -4.94
C GLN A 63 0.84 -1.30 -3.61
N ILE A 64 1.76 -0.34 -3.49
CA ILE A 64 2.41 -0.04 -2.21
C ILE A 64 1.40 0.74 -1.38
N GLU A 65 0.86 0.07 -0.35
CA GLU A 65 -0.09 0.68 0.56
C GLU A 65 0.51 1.94 1.19
N ASN A 66 -0.29 3.01 1.22
CA ASN A 66 0.09 4.28 1.83
C ASN A 66 1.29 5.00 1.18
N ILE A 67 1.72 4.63 -0.04
CA ILE A 67 2.84 5.30 -0.72
C ILE A 67 2.56 6.79 -1.01
N ASN A 68 1.29 7.13 -1.21
CA ASN A 68 0.84 8.49 -1.50
C ASN A 68 0.39 9.25 -0.23
N GLN A 69 0.43 8.61 0.94
CA GLN A 69 0.06 9.27 2.18
C GLN A 69 1.25 10.03 2.76
N SER A 70 1.05 11.28 3.15
CA SER A 70 2.03 12.03 3.94
C SER A 70 2.15 11.47 5.35
N LEU A 71 3.26 11.80 6.04
CA LEU A 71 3.44 11.41 7.44
C LEU A 71 2.31 11.97 8.33
N GLU A 72 1.93 13.22 8.10
CA GLU A 72 0.84 13.90 8.82
C GLU A 72 -0.51 13.20 8.63
N GLN A 73 -0.80 12.73 7.40
CA GLN A 73 -2.02 11.98 7.11
C GLN A 73 -2.05 10.65 7.87
N ARG A 74 -0.92 9.95 7.94
CA ARG A 74 -0.78 8.71 8.72
C ARG A 74 -0.97 8.96 10.20
N GLU A 75 -0.36 10.00 10.76
CA GLU A 75 -0.52 10.35 12.17
C GLU A 75 -1.99 10.66 12.51
N LEU A 76 -2.69 11.39 11.64
CA LEU A 76 -4.11 11.66 11.81
C LEU A 76 -4.96 10.39 11.78
N GLU A 77 -4.64 9.48 10.86
CA GLU A 77 -5.33 8.19 10.73
C GLU A 77 -5.10 7.30 11.96
N ILE A 78 -3.86 7.24 12.47
CA ILE A 78 -3.52 6.54 13.72
C ILE A 78 -4.36 7.08 14.88
N LYS A 79 -4.37 8.41 15.09
CA LYS A 79 -5.15 9.03 16.17
C LYS A 79 -6.65 8.71 16.05
N LYS A 80 -7.19 8.73 14.83
CA LYS A 80 -8.60 8.37 14.58
C LYS A 80 -8.88 6.91 14.91
N LEU A 81 -7.98 6.00 14.56
CA LEU A 81 -8.09 4.57 14.88
C LEU A 81 -8.00 4.32 16.39
N GLU A 82 -7.07 4.98 17.08
CA GLU A 82 -6.94 4.91 18.53
C GLU A 82 -8.21 5.36 19.25
N GLU A 83 -8.77 6.50 18.83
CA GLU A 83 -10.01 7.02 19.42
C GLU A 83 -11.21 6.10 19.15
N ASN A 84 -11.31 5.53 17.94
CA ASN A 84 -12.34 4.55 17.62
C ASN A 84 -12.20 3.27 18.45
N ASN A 85 -10.98 2.77 18.63
CA ASN A 85 -10.72 1.60 19.45
C ASN A 85 -11.08 1.87 20.92
N LYS A 86 -10.71 3.05 21.45
CA LYS A 86 -11.09 3.48 22.79
C LYS A 86 -12.61 3.49 22.96
N ARG A 87 -13.34 4.10 22.04
CA ARG A 87 -14.81 4.12 22.04
C ARG A 87 -15.42 2.72 22.01
N LYS A 88 -14.92 1.83 21.15
CA LYS A 88 -15.38 0.43 21.08
C LYS A 88 -15.13 -0.31 22.40
N VAL A 89 -13.96 -0.13 23.00
CA VAL A 89 -13.62 -0.75 24.29
C VAL A 89 -14.53 -0.23 25.41
N GLU A 90 -14.78 1.08 25.48
CA GLU A 90 -15.71 1.66 26.46
C GLU A 90 -17.13 1.14 26.28
N PHE A 91 -17.62 1.06 25.05
CA PHE A 91 -18.92 0.46 24.74
C PHE A 91 -19.03 -1.00 25.19
N LEU A 92 -18.02 -1.83 24.87
CA LEU A 92 -18.00 -3.24 25.29
C LEU A 92 -17.93 -3.40 26.80
N LYS A 93 -17.18 -2.53 27.50
CA LYS A 93 -17.17 -2.49 28.98
C LYS A 93 -18.54 -2.11 29.53
N GLY A 94 -19.19 -1.11 28.94
CA GLY A 94 -20.55 -0.70 29.31
C GLY A 94 -21.55 -1.84 29.16
N LEU A 95 -21.53 -2.54 28.02
CA LEU A 95 -22.36 -3.72 27.78
C LEU A 95 -22.11 -4.83 28.81
N LYS A 96 -20.84 -5.16 29.07
CA LYS A 96 -20.48 -6.18 30.06
C LYS A 96 -21.00 -5.84 31.46
N ASN A 97 -20.96 -4.56 31.83
CA ASN A 97 -21.44 -4.11 33.13
C ASN A 97 -22.97 -4.13 33.21
N PHE A 98 -23.66 -3.84 32.10
CA PHE A 98 -25.11 -3.92 31.98
C PHE A 98 -25.60 -5.36 32.13
N THR A 99 -25.02 -6.31 31.38
CA THR A 99 -25.40 -7.74 31.48
C THR A 99 -25.17 -8.31 32.88
N ARG A 100 -24.06 -7.92 33.53
CA ARG A 100 -23.76 -8.33 34.91
C ARG A 100 -24.75 -7.74 35.93
N TYR A 101 -25.29 -6.56 35.69
CA TYR A 101 -26.30 -5.95 36.57
C TYR A 101 -27.65 -6.67 36.47
N ASP A 102 -28.07 -7.03 35.25
CA ASP A 102 -29.31 -7.78 35.03
C ASP A 102 -29.23 -9.19 35.65
N GLU A 103 -28.10 -9.89 35.53
CA GLU A 103 -27.88 -11.20 36.19
C GLU A 103 -28.04 -11.14 37.72
N ILE A 104 -27.47 -10.12 38.37
CA ILE A 104 -27.56 -9.94 39.83
C ILE A 104 -28.98 -9.54 40.26
N LYS A 105 -29.67 -8.73 39.45
CA LYS A 105 -31.03 -8.29 39.74
C LYS A 105 -32.03 -9.45 39.63
N ASP A 106 -31.84 -10.35 38.68
CA ASP A 106 -32.68 -11.54 38.52
C ASP A 106 -32.46 -12.55 39.67
N GLU A 107 -31.24 -12.70 40.19
CA GLU A 107 -30.95 -13.52 41.37
C GLU A 107 -31.62 -12.98 42.65
N VAL A 108 -31.56 -11.66 42.89
CA VAL A 108 -32.13 -11.04 44.11
C VAL A 108 -33.67 -11.01 44.09
N MET A 109 -34.30 -11.07 42.92
CA MET A 109 -35.77 -11.08 42.79
C MET A 109 -36.36 -12.51 42.80
N ALA A 110 -35.51 -13.54 42.79
CA ALA A 110 -35.91 -14.94 42.84
C ALA A 110 -35.83 -15.57 44.25
N GLU A 111 -35.23 -14.87 45.22
CA GLU A 111 -35.26 -15.18 46.66
C GLU A 111 -36.41 -14.45 47.39
#